data_AF-A0A016QQV7-F1
#
_entry.id   AF-A0A016QQV7-F1
#
_cell.length_a   1.000
_cell.length_b   1.000
_cell.length_c   1.000
_cell.angle_alpha   90.00
_cell.angle_beta   90.00
_cell.angle_gamma   90.00
#
_symmetry.space_group_name_H-M   'P 1'
#
loop_
_entity.id
_entity.type
_entity.pdbx_description
1 polymer ?
#
loop_
_entity_poly.entity_id
_entity_poly.type
_entity_poly.pdbx_seq_one_letter_code
_entity_poly.pdbx_strand_id
1 'polypeptide(L)'
;MAGGGCGGTLVDALARTPQFSVFLAQVRQAGIAGDLGGRGPYTLFVPTNRAFARVSARRLRSIESSPRQLRRLLWYHVVPGKWSATQAKQLTSAQTVTGDKVSMSVVGSALKVNGATVRQADIHTCNGVIHVVDAVLLPPAQ
;
A
#
# COMPACT_ATOMS: atom_id res chain seq x y z
N MET A 1 23.55 10.55 -13.55
CA MET A 1 22.24 11.25 -13.59
C MET A 1 21.63 11.22 -12.18
N ALA A 2 20.97 12.30 -11.80
CA ALA A 2 20.67 12.70 -10.42
C ALA A 2 19.95 11.65 -9.55
N GLY A 3 20.54 11.33 -8.38
CA GLY A 3 19.89 10.63 -7.28
C GLY A 3 20.06 11.43 -5.99
N GLY A 4 19.64 12.69 -6.01
CA GLY A 4 19.77 13.59 -4.87
C GLY A 4 18.82 13.20 -3.74
N GLY A 5 19.41 12.83 -2.60
CA GLY A 5 18.92 13.20 -1.27
C GLY A 5 17.62 12.56 -0.79
N CYS A 6 17.69 11.30 -0.37
CA CYS A 6 17.11 10.71 0.85
C CYS A 6 17.32 9.18 0.77
N GLY A 7 17.46 8.47 1.89
CA GLY A 7 18.00 7.09 1.97
C GLY A 7 17.22 5.93 1.31
N GLY A 8 16.29 6.19 0.38
CA GLY A 8 15.52 5.20 -0.36
C GLY A 8 14.05 5.57 -0.53
N THR A 9 13.53 5.45 -1.76
CA THR A 9 12.12 5.68 -2.09
C THR A 9 11.21 4.59 -1.50
N LEU A 10 9.89 4.74 -1.64
CA LEU A 10 8.92 3.67 -1.36
C LEU A 10 9.34 2.33 -2.02
N VAL A 11 9.78 2.37 -3.28
CA VAL A 11 10.21 1.17 -4.02
C VAL A 11 11.49 0.57 -3.45
N ASP A 12 12.45 1.40 -3.02
CA ASP A 12 13.67 0.91 -2.37
C ASP A 12 13.38 0.25 -1.03
N ALA A 13 12.49 0.85 -0.22
CA ALA A 13 12.09 0.26 1.06
C ALA A 13 11.37 -1.08 0.88
N LEU A 14 10.54 -1.21 -0.17
CA LEU A 14 9.95 -2.48 -0.57
C LEU A 14 11.02 -3.51 -0.97
N ALA A 15 11.99 -3.11 -1.79
CA ALA A 15 13.05 -3.98 -2.28
C ALA A 15 14.01 -4.46 -1.16
N ARG A 16 14.23 -3.63 -0.15
CA ARG A 16 15.03 -3.98 1.04
C ARG A 16 14.35 -5.01 1.94
N THR A 17 13.04 -5.20 1.79
CA THR A 17 12.27 -6.06 2.70
C THR A 17 11.74 -7.31 1.97
N PRO A 18 12.30 -8.51 2.25
CA PRO A 18 11.93 -9.74 1.54
C PRO A 18 10.44 -10.11 1.66
N GLN A 19 9.79 -9.71 2.75
CA GLN A 19 8.39 -10.01 3.02
C GLN A 19 7.40 -9.22 2.14
N PHE A 20 7.88 -8.27 1.33
CA PHE A 20 7.09 -7.49 0.37
C PHE A 20 7.44 -7.84 -1.08
N SER A 21 8.25 -8.86 -1.30
CA SER A 21 8.67 -9.31 -2.64
C SER A 21 7.48 -9.57 -3.58
N VAL A 22 6.39 -10.18 -3.09
CA VAL A 22 5.18 -10.43 -3.88
C VAL A 22 4.52 -9.11 -4.32
N PHE A 23 4.37 -8.16 -3.40
CA PHE A 23 3.80 -6.85 -3.69
C PHE A 23 4.67 -6.09 -4.70
N LEU A 24 5.99 -6.09 -4.50
CA LEU A 24 6.93 -5.43 -5.40
C LEU A 24 6.89 -6.02 -6.82
N ALA A 25 6.77 -7.34 -6.94
CA ALA A 25 6.62 -8.00 -8.24
C ALA A 25 5.35 -7.50 -8.96
N GLN A 26 4.22 -7.40 -8.26
CA GLN A 26 2.98 -6.87 -8.79
C GLN A 26 3.09 -5.39 -9.19
N VAL A 27 3.73 -4.56 -8.35
CA VAL A 27 4.03 -3.15 -8.65
C VAL A 27 4.82 -2.98 -9.94
N ARG A 28 5.85 -3.82 -10.13
CA ARG A 28 6.67 -3.84 -11.35
C ARG A 28 5.86 -4.32 -12.56
N GLN A 29 5.09 -5.39 -12.39
CA GLN A 29 4.23 -5.94 -13.44
C GLN A 29 3.15 -4.95 -13.90
N ALA A 30 2.59 -4.17 -12.98
CA ALA A 30 1.60 -3.14 -13.29
C ALA A 30 2.20 -1.84 -13.83
N GLY A 31 3.54 -1.71 -13.82
CA GLY A 31 4.26 -0.55 -14.34
C GLY A 31 4.16 0.72 -13.50
N ILE A 32 3.66 0.64 -12.26
CA ILE A 32 3.46 1.83 -11.40
C ILE A 32 4.67 2.13 -10.51
N ALA A 33 5.74 1.33 -10.61
CA ALA A 33 6.96 1.52 -9.82
C ALA A 33 7.57 2.91 -10.06
N GLY A 34 7.48 3.44 -11.29
CA GLY A 34 7.93 4.79 -11.62
C GLY A 34 7.12 5.86 -10.91
N ASP A 35 5.79 5.72 -10.87
CA ASP A 35 4.91 6.65 -10.16
C ASP A 35 5.15 6.63 -8.65
N LEU A 36 5.28 5.43 -8.07
CA LEU A 36 5.59 5.24 -6.66
C LEU A 36 7.00 5.68 -6.27
N GLY A 37 7.94 5.78 -7.21
CA GLY A 37 9.28 6.33 -7.02
C GLY A 37 9.36 7.84 -7.29
N GLY A 38 8.30 8.42 -7.85
CA GLY A 38 8.25 9.81 -8.34
C GLY A 38 7.86 10.84 -7.27
N ARG A 39 7.09 11.87 -7.69
CA ARG A 39 6.72 13.04 -6.87
C ARG A 39 5.69 12.67 -5.80
N GLY A 40 6.19 12.25 -4.63
CA GLY A 40 5.40 12.18 -3.39
C GLY A 40 5.11 13.55 -2.77
N PRO A 41 4.25 13.63 -1.74
CA PRO A 41 4.04 12.60 -0.72
C PRO A 41 2.91 11.59 -0.98
N TYR A 42 3.21 10.29 -0.81
CA TYR A 42 2.21 9.21 -0.79
C TYR A 42 2.29 8.36 0.49
N THR A 43 1.15 7.82 0.90
CA THR A 43 1.06 6.83 1.96
C THR A 43 0.74 5.47 1.33
N LEU A 44 1.67 4.53 1.45
CA LEU A 44 1.56 3.20 0.84
C LEU A 44 1.25 2.16 1.92
N PHE A 45 0.13 1.47 1.76
CA PHE A 45 -0.24 0.32 2.58
C PHE A 45 0.33 -0.94 1.95
N VAL A 46 1.29 -1.60 2.60
CA VAL A 46 1.97 -2.76 2.02
C VAL A 46 1.56 -4.02 2.77
N PRO A 47 0.83 -4.93 2.13
CA PRO A 47 0.56 -6.24 2.69
C PRO A 47 1.81 -7.12 2.70
N THR A 48 1.99 -7.87 3.79
CA THR A 48 3.04 -8.90 3.87
C THR A 48 2.73 -10.10 2.96
N ASN A 49 3.73 -10.91 2.62
CA ASN A 49 3.52 -12.17 1.91
C ASN A 49 2.51 -13.09 2.62
N ARG A 50 2.43 -13.03 3.96
CA ARG A 50 1.40 -13.73 4.75
C ARG A 50 0.00 -13.18 4.52
N ALA A 51 -0.14 -11.86 4.39
CA ALA A 51 -1.41 -11.23 4.05
C ALA A 51 -1.91 -11.72 2.68
N PHE A 52 -1.02 -11.81 1.68
CA PHE A 52 -1.36 -12.40 0.39
C PHE A 52 -1.79 -13.87 0.51
N ALA A 53 -1.10 -14.66 1.33
CA ALA A 53 -1.48 -16.07 1.57
C ALA A 53 -2.86 -16.22 2.22
N ARG A 54 -3.34 -15.20 2.95
CA ARG A 54 -4.72 -15.19 3.51
C ARG A 54 -5.78 -14.88 2.44
N VAL A 55 -5.40 -14.25 1.33
CA VAL A 55 -6.32 -14.02 0.22
C VAL A 55 -6.47 -15.32 -0.57
N SER A 56 -7.71 -15.71 -0.83
CA SER A 56 -8.00 -16.86 -1.67
C SER A 56 -7.30 -16.75 -3.03
N ALA A 57 -6.54 -17.79 -3.43
CA ALA A 57 -5.80 -17.83 -4.68
C ALA A 57 -6.67 -17.58 -5.93
N ARG A 58 -7.98 -17.89 -5.86
CA ARG A 58 -8.95 -17.57 -6.92
C ARG A 58 -9.07 -16.06 -7.14
N ARG A 59 -9.10 -15.27 -6.06
CA ARG A 59 -9.26 -13.82 -6.11
C ARG A 59 -7.98 -13.15 -6.59
N LEU A 60 -6.83 -13.60 -6.09
CA LEU A 60 -5.52 -13.14 -6.60
C LEU A 60 -5.38 -13.45 -8.09
N ARG A 61 -5.66 -14.68 -8.52
CA ARG A 61 -5.65 -15.03 -9.95
C ARG A 61 -6.60 -14.19 -10.78
N SER A 62 -7.80 -13.88 -10.29
CA SER A 62 -8.72 -12.99 -11.00
C SER A 62 -8.11 -11.61 -11.22
N ILE A 63 -7.46 -11.04 -10.20
CA ILE A 63 -6.83 -9.72 -10.26
C ILE A 63 -5.60 -9.76 -11.16
N GLU A 64 -4.76 -10.78 -11.03
CA GLU A 64 -3.54 -10.97 -11.84
C GLU A 64 -3.87 -11.27 -13.31
N SER A 65 -5.01 -11.92 -13.57
CA SER A 65 -5.52 -12.15 -14.92
C SER A 65 -5.92 -10.87 -15.64
N SER A 66 -6.12 -9.75 -14.92
CA SER A 66 -6.47 -8.47 -15.51
C SER A 66 -5.51 -7.36 -15.07
N PRO A 67 -4.63 -6.88 -15.96
CA PRO A 67 -3.68 -5.81 -15.62
C PRO A 67 -4.37 -4.54 -15.12
N ARG A 68 -5.61 -4.28 -15.57
CA ARG A 68 -6.43 -3.17 -15.08
C ARG A 68 -6.82 -3.35 -13.61
N GLN A 69 -7.21 -4.55 -13.21
CA GLN A 69 -7.55 -4.86 -11.82
C GLN A 69 -6.31 -4.83 -10.94
N LEU A 70 -5.19 -5.40 -11.39
CA LEU A 70 -3.92 -5.34 -10.68
C LEU A 70 -3.50 -3.90 -10.41
N ARG A 71 -3.52 -3.05 -11.44
CA ARG A 71 -3.16 -1.63 -11.31
C ARG A 71 -4.09 -0.90 -10.34
N ARG A 72 -5.41 -1.16 -10.41
CA ARG A 72 -6.38 -0.60 -9.47
C ARG A 72 -6.13 -1.06 -8.03
N LEU A 73 -5.89 -2.35 -7.80
CA LEU A 73 -5.57 -2.89 -6.48
C LEU A 73 -4.34 -2.19 -5.90
N LEU A 74 -3.29 -2.04 -6.70
CA LEU A 74 -2.07 -1.39 -6.22
C LEU A 74 -2.30 0.08 -5.91
N TRP A 75 -2.99 0.83 -6.78
CA TRP A 75 -3.37 2.22 -6.50
C TRP A 75 -4.32 2.35 -5.30
N TYR A 76 -5.14 1.33 -5.01
CA TYR A 76 -6.02 1.31 -3.85
C TYR A 76 -5.24 1.22 -2.52
N HIS A 77 -4.04 0.63 -2.57
CA HIS A 77 -3.10 0.65 -1.45
C HIS A 77 -2.35 1.98 -1.33
N VAL A 78 -2.51 2.90 -2.28
CA VAL A 78 -1.85 4.21 -2.28
C VAL A 78 -2.86 5.27 -1.90
N VAL A 79 -2.55 6.00 -0.85
CA VAL A 79 -3.30 7.18 -0.43
C VAL A 79 -2.44 8.42 -0.71
N PRO A 80 -2.94 9.40 -1.47
CA PRO A 80 -2.23 10.66 -1.65
C PRO A 80 -2.13 11.41 -0.32
N GLY A 81 -0.95 12.00 -0.08
CA GLY A 81 -0.63 12.68 1.18
C GLY A 81 0.21 11.83 2.12
N LYS A 82 0.82 12.49 3.11
CA LYS A 82 1.56 11.87 4.21
C LYS A 82 0.62 11.76 5.41
N TRP A 83 0.10 10.56 5.63
CA TRP A 83 -0.77 10.25 6.76
C TRP A 83 0.00 9.40 7.75
N SER A 84 0.30 9.96 8.93
CA SER A 84 0.84 9.16 10.03
C SER A 84 -0.25 8.25 10.61
N ALA A 85 0.13 7.18 11.31
CA ALA A 85 -0.85 6.36 12.00
C ALA A 85 -1.68 7.19 12.98
N THR A 86 -1.08 8.16 13.66
CA THR A 86 -1.78 9.04 14.59
C THR A 86 -2.86 9.87 13.89
N GLN A 87 -2.56 10.43 12.71
CA GLN A 87 -3.55 11.17 11.92
C GLN A 87 -4.62 10.23 11.36
N ALA A 88 -4.21 9.09 10.81
CA ALA A 88 -5.12 8.08 10.27
C ALA A 88 -6.06 7.50 11.35
N LYS A 89 -5.62 7.45 12.62
CA LYS A 89 -6.45 7.05 13.77
C LYS A 89 -7.55 8.06 14.10
N GLN A 90 -7.36 9.34 13.77
CA GLN A 90 -8.37 10.39 13.96
C GLN A 90 -9.37 10.43 12.80
N LEU A 91 -9.04 9.82 11.65
CA LEU A 91 -9.91 9.73 10.50
C LEU A 91 -10.76 8.45 10.57
N THR A 92 -12.01 8.57 10.14
CA THR A 92 -12.90 7.42 9.90
C THR A 92 -12.77 6.86 8.48
N SER A 93 -12.27 7.66 7.53
CA SER A 93 -11.96 7.22 6.17
C SER A 93 -10.92 8.11 5.49
N ALA A 94 -10.20 7.56 4.53
CA ALA A 94 -9.25 8.28 3.68
C ALA A 94 -9.55 7.99 2.20
N GLN A 95 -9.36 8.97 1.33
CA GLN A 95 -9.55 8.80 -0.11
C GLN A 95 -8.24 8.29 -0.74
N THR A 96 -8.32 7.20 -1.50
CA THR A 96 -7.17 6.61 -2.21
C THR A 96 -6.94 7.29 -3.56
N VAL A 97 -5.82 7.01 -4.23
CA VAL A 97 -5.55 7.53 -5.58
C VAL A 97 -6.58 7.04 -6.60
N THR A 98 -7.20 5.87 -6.36
CA THR A 98 -8.27 5.36 -7.24
C THR A 98 -9.58 6.16 -7.15
N GLY A 99 -9.70 7.07 -6.18
CA GLY A 99 -10.93 7.79 -5.88
C GLY A 99 -11.81 7.09 -4.85
N ASP A 100 -11.61 5.78 -4.65
CA ASP A 100 -12.30 4.98 -3.63
C ASP A 100 -11.85 5.36 -2.22
N LYS A 101 -12.77 5.31 -1.26
CA LYS A 101 -12.48 5.57 0.16
C LYS A 101 -12.11 4.28 0.87
N VAL A 102 -11.02 4.31 1.65
CA VAL A 102 -10.68 3.26 2.61
C VAL A 102 -11.24 3.65 3.97
N SER A 103 -11.91 2.71 4.64
CA SER A 103 -12.36 2.91 6.01
C SER A 103 -11.17 2.78 6.96
N MET A 104 -11.02 3.74 7.86
CA MET A 104 -10.00 3.75 8.90
C MET A 104 -10.70 3.61 10.25
N SER A 105 -10.21 2.71 11.09
CA SER A 105 -10.79 2.47 12.41
C SER A 105 -9.72 2.04 13.37
N VAL A 106 -9.83 2.41 14.64
CA VAL A 106 -8.86 2.02 15.66
C VAL A 106 -9.48 0.96 16.54
N VAL A 107 -8.84 -0.21 16.63
CA VAL A 107 -9.29 -1.30 17.51
C VAL A 107 -8.23 -1.50 18.57
N GLY A 108 -8.55 -1.09 19.80
CA GLY A 108 -7.57 -1.01 20.89
C GLY A 108 -6.48 0.01 20.57
N SER A 109 -5.25 -0.45 20.39
CA SER A 109 -4.10 0.40 20.00
C SER A 109 -3.73 0.30 18.51
N ALA A 110 -4.34 -0.65 17.78
CA ALA A 110 -3.99 -0.95 16.40
C ALA A 110 -4.92 -0.20 15.42
N LEU A 111 -4.31 0.48 14.44
CA LEU A 111 -5.04 1.05 13.32
C LEU A 111 -5.47 -0.09 12.37
N LYS A 112 -6.74 -0.08 11.97
CA LYS A 112 -7.31 -0.94 10.95
C LYS A 112 -7.70 -0.12 9.73
N VAL A 113 -7.34 -0.61 8.56
CA VAL A 113 -7.67 -0.02 7.26
C VAL A 113 -8.45 -1.06 6.47
N ASN A 114 -9.73 -0.79 6.20
CA ASN A 114 -10.66 -1.68 5.52
C ASN A 114 -10.64 -3.12 6.08
N GLY A 115 -10.60 -3.24 7.42
CA GLY A 115 -10.49 -4.51 8.14
C GLY A 115 -9.08 -5.09 8.29
N ALA A 116 -8.09 -4.60 7.54
CA ALA A 116 -6.68 -4.99 7.66
C ALA A 116 -6.02 -4.29 8.84
N THR A 117 -5.32 -5.04 9.69
CA THR A 117 -4.62 -4.49 10.85
C THR A 117 -3.23 -4.01 10.45
N VAL A 118 -2.93 -2.74 10.73
CA VAL A 118 -1.60 -2.17 10.53
C VAL A 118 -0.67 -2.72 11.62
N ARG A 119 0.28 -3.57 11.21
CA ARG A 119 1.26 -4.20 12.10
C ARG A 119 2.43 -3.28 12.42
N GLN A 120 2.83 -2.50 11.43
CA GLN A 120 3.91 -1.53 11.56
C GLN A 120 3.51 -0.31 10.75
N ALA A 121 3.59 0.86 11.36
CA ALA A 121 3.21 2.12 10.74
C ALA A 121 4.36 3.12 10.81
N ASP A 122 4.18 4.27 10.15
CA ASP A 122 5.09 5.42 10.25
C ASP A 122 6.51 5.12 9.75
N ILE A 123 6.64 4.29 8.71
CA ILE A 123 7.92 4.08 8.04
C ILE A 123 8.12 5.22 7.05
N HIS A 124 8.90 6.22 7.44
CA HIS A 124 9.17 7.39 6.61
C HIS A 124 10.14 7.05 5.47
N THR A 125 9.77 7.41 4.25
CA THR A 125 10.62 7.34 3.05
C THR A 125 10.78 8.73 2.42
N CYS A 126 11.63 8.85 1.40
CA CYS A 126 11.87 10.14 0.73
C CYS A 126 10.57 10.77 0.22
N ASN A 127 9.74 9.94 -0.38
CA ASN A 127 8.56 10.32 -1.13
C ASN A 127 7.26 9.88 -0.47
N GLY A 128 7.30 9.41 0.78
CA GLY A 128 6.09 8.89 1.41
C GLY A 128 6.23 8.32 2.80
N VAL A 129 5.19 7.58 3.20
CA VAL A 129 5.13 6.78 4.42
C VAL A 129 4.64 5.39 4.05
N ILE A 130 5.25 4.34 4.60
CA ILE A 130 4.82 2.96 4.45
C ILE A 130 4.11 2.51 5.72
N HIS A 131 2.95 1.89 5.54
CA HIS A 131 2.21 1.20 6.59
C HIS A 131 2.07 -0.26 6.23
N VAL A 132 2.63 -1.13 7.04
CA VAL A 132 2.60 -2.58 6.88
C VAL A 132 1.28 -3.13 7.40
N VAL A 133 0.54 -3.84 6.57
CA VAL A 133 -0.75 -4.44 6.92
C VAL A 133 -0.70 -5.97 6.88
N ASP A 134 -1.51 -6.60 7.72
CA ASP A 134 -1.64 -8.06 7.82
C ASP A 134 -2.69 -8.68 6.87
N ALA A 135 -3.38 -7.84 6.09
CA ALA A 135 -4.34 -8.25 5.07
C ALA A 135 -4.21 -7.36 3.82
N VAL A 136 -4.56 -7.91 2.66
CA VAL A 136 -4.56 -7.18 1.38
C VAL A 136 -5.82 -6.32 1.29
N LEU A 137 -5.66 -5.06 0.93
CA LEU A 137 -6.78 -4.14 0.69
C LEU A 137 -7.37 -4.43 -0.69
N LEU A 138 -8.58 -4.95 -0.71
CA LEU A 138 -9.29 -5.23 -1.95
C LEU A 138 -10.24 -4.07 -2.25
N PRO A 139 -10.11 -3.40 -3.40
CA PRO A 139 -11.10 -2.42 -3.81
C PRO A 139 -12.46 -3.12 -3.98
N PRO A 140 -13.58 -2.44 -3.66
CA PRO A 140 -14.90 -2.96 -3.99
C PRO A 140 -14.98 -3.23 -5.49
N ALA A 141 -15.56 -4.36 -5.87
CA ALA A 141 -15.85 -4.62 -7.28
C ALA A 141 -16.89 -3.59 -7.72
N GLN A 142 -16.48 -2.66 -8.60
CA GLN A 142 -17.40 -1.78 -9.30
C GLN A 142 -18.14 -2.56 -10.39
#